data_AF-A0A2M9HJZ2-F1
#
_entry.id   AF-A0A2M9HJZ2-F1
#
_cell.length_a   1.000
_cell.length_b   1.000
_cell.length_c   1.000
_cell.angle_alpha   90.00
_cell.angle_beta   90.00
_cell.angle_gamma   90.00
#
_symmetry.space_group_name_H-M   'P 1'
#
loop_
_entity.id
_entity.type
_entity.pdbx_description
1 polymer ?
#
loop_
_entity_poly.entity_id
_entity_poly.type
_entity_poly.pdbx_seq_one_letter_code
_entity_poly.pdbx_strand_id
1 'polypeptide(L)'
;MKAMFWKDWTLLRKNPLYEAFGIGLWLFIPVTLAVLSMSAPADPATIDGLSAAQTLAPWYGFLGSELAICTLMANPNEMDLSAAVENDGTMETWRASGRPMLQYCVAKSLLPMLIAEVMSLSIFGYLAWGGLVHWNNNAIPKIVCIVLTPAVIAFAGEQILLASHAASVGSFSVISLVSSVPMLVFMIVTLMTSATWALIMLVAFGILAASLTIVSTHRRYPMTLRPIL
;
A
#
# COMPACT_ATOMS: atom_id res chain seq x y z
N MET A 1 17.98 5.05 -4.94
CA MET A 1 17.28 4.22 -3.92
C MET A 1 17.47 4.77 -2.52
N LYS A 2 18.61 4.60 -1.82
CA LYS A 2 18.80 5.13 -0.45
C LYS A 2 18.46 6.62 -0.27
N ALA A 3 18.95 7.47 -1.18
CA ALA A 3 18.67 8.90 -1.12
C ALA A 3 17.19 9.26 -1.34
N MET A 4 16.48 8.50 -2.19
CA MET A 4 15.04 8.67 -2.40
C MET A 4 14.26 8.29 -1.16
N PHE A 5 14.56 7.10 -0.60
CA PHE A 5 13.95 6.66 0.65
C PHE A 5 14.16 7.66 1.79
N TRP A 6 15.38 8.21 1.92
CA TRP A 6 15.68 9.20 2.94
C TRP A 6 14.93 10.53 2.72
N LYS A 7 14.82 10.98 1.46
CA LYS A 7 14.00 12.15 1.09
C LYS A 7 12.54 11.91 1.49
N ASP A 8 11.96 10.81 1.02
CA ASP A 8 10.54 10.49 1.22
C ASP A 8 10.24 10.33 2.73
N TRP A 9 11.13 9.68 3.50
CA TRP A 9 11.04 9.60 4.97
C TRP A 9 11.09 10.97 5.65
N THR A 10 12.00 11.84 5.21
CA THR A 10 12.15 13.19 5.79
C THR A 10 10.92 14.05 5.51
N LEU A 11 10.31 13.92 4.34
CA LEU A 11 9.07 14.60 3.97
C LEU A 11 7.91 14.14 4.84
N LEU A 12 7.77 12.82 4.97
CA LEU A 12 6.73 12.19 5.77
C LEU A 12 6.80 12.62 7.25
N ARG A 13 8.00 12.57 7.86
CA ARG A 13 8.21 12.93 9.27
C ARG A 13 7.92 14.40 9.58
N LYS A 14 8.14 15.30 8.61
CA LYS A 14 7.89 16.73 8.81
C LYS A 14 6.42 17.11 8.62
N ASN A 15 5.59 16.19 8.15
CA ASN A 15 4.20 16.44 7.86
C ASN A 15 3.33 16.13 9.10
N PRO A 16 2.74 17.13 9.77
CA PRO A 16 1.92 16.91 10.97
C PRO A 16 0.65 16.11 10.68
N LEU A 17 0.14 16.13 9.44
CA LEU A 17 -1.01 15.33 9.04
C LEU A 17 -0.66 13.86 8.94
N TYR A 18 0.58 13.51 8.59
CA TYR A 18 1.04 12.13 8.63
C TYR A 18 1.03 11.58 10.06
N GLU A 19 1.44 12.36 11.06
CA GLU A 19 1.40 11.92 12.46
C GLU A 19 -0.05 11.73 12.94
N ALA A 20 -0.95 12.67 12.65
CA ALA A 20 -2.35 12.61 13.07
C ALA A 20 -3.16 11.51 12.34
N PHE A 21 -3.12 11.48 11.00
CA PHE A 21 -3.83 10.48 10.20
C PHE A 21 -3.16 9.11 10.30
N GLY A 22 -1.83 9.04 10.39
CA GLY A 22 -1.09 7.79 10.51
C GLY A 22 -1.50 7.01 11.76
N ILE A 23 -1.60 7.68 12.91
CA ILE A 23 -2.05 7.03 14.15
C ILE A 23 -3.53 6.62 14.06
N GLY A 24 -4.39 7.51 13.53
CA GLY A 24 -5.83 7.21 13.39
C GLY A 24 -6.10 6.02 12.47
N LEU A 25 -5.46 5.98 11.29
CA LEU A 25 -5.59 4.90 10.32
C LEU A 25 -4.92 3.61 10.79
N TRP A 26 -3.84 3.70 11.58
CA TRP A 26 -3.19 2.53 12.16
C TRP A 26 -4.10 1.79 13.15
N LEU A 27 -4.82 2.54 13.99
CA LEU A 27 -5.72 1.97 15.00
C LEU A 27 -7.09 1.56 14.43
N PHE A 28 -7.44 1.99 13.22
CA PHE A 28 -8.76 1.74 12.63
C PHE A 28 -9.13 0.24 12.59
N ILE A 29 -8.23 -0.61 12.10
CA ILE A 29 -8.51 -2.04 11.91
C ILE A 29 -8.54 -2.82 13.23
N PRO A 30 -7.59 -2.64 14.17
CA PRO A 30 -7.67 -3.27 15.49
C PRO A 30 -8.93 -2.85 16.27
N VAL A 31 -9.31 -1.57 16.21
CA VAL A 31 -10.54 -1.08 16.85
C VAL A 31 -11.78 -1.69 16.20
N THR A 32 -11.82 -1.77 14.87
CA THR A 32 -12.93 -2.41 14.14
C THR A 32 -13.07 -3.88 14.54
N LEU A 33 -11.96 -4.62 14.61
CA LEU A 33 -11.95 -6.01 15.09
C LEU A 33 -12.43 -6.12 16.54
N ALA A 34 -11.96 -5.24 17.43
CA ALA A 34 -12.39 -5.22 18.82
C ALA A 34 -13.90 -4.98 18.96
N VAL A 35 -14.44 -3.99 18.24
CA VAL A 35 -15.89 -3.66 18.22
C VAL A 35 -16.71 -4.83 17.69
N LEU A 36 -16.29 -5.44 16.57
CA LEU A 36 -16.98 -6.59 15.98
C LEU A 36 -16.89 -7.86 16.84
N SER A 37 -15.85 -7.97 17.67
CA SER A 37 -15.65 -9.12 18.57
C SER A 37 -16.39 -9.04 19.92
N MET A 38 -17.08 -7.93 20.22
CA MET A 38 -17.81 -7.78 21.50
C MET A 38 -19.05 -8.70 21.63
N SER A 39 -19.39 -9.47 20.60
CA SER A 39 -20.36 -10.56 20.69
C SER A 39 -19.70 -11.81 21.34
N ALA A 40 -19.93 -11.97 22.65
CA ALA A 40 -19.70 -13.14 23.51
C ALA A 40 -18.57 -14.13 23.12
N PRO A 41 -17.45 -14.20 23.87
CA PRO A 41 -16.35 -15.14 23.61
C PRO A 41 -16.69 -16.64 23.78
N ALA A 42 -17.92 -16.96 24.21
CA ALA A 42 -18.41 -18.33 24.36
C ALA A 42 -19.32 -18.78 23.19
N ASP A 43 -19.62 -17.89 22.25
CA ASP A 43 -20.43 -18.23 21.08
C ASP A 43 -19.53 -18.81 19.97
N PRO A 44 -19.76 -20.04 19.48
CA PRO A 44 -19.01 -20.62 18.35
C PRO A 44 -19.18 -19.86 17.02
N ALA A 45 -19.96 -18.77 17.03
CA ALA A 45 -20.01 -17.77 15.96
C ALA A 45 -18.84 -16.76 16.00
N THR A 46 -17.91 -16.87 16.96
CA THR A 46 -16.66 -16.09 16.97
C THR A 46 -15.92 -16.30 15.66
N ILE A 47 -15.83 -15.20 14.90
CA ILE A 47 -15.08 -15.10 13.65
C ILE A 47 -13.69 -15.72 13.86
N ASP A 48 -13.29 -16.66 12.98
CA ASP A 48 -11.92 -17.18 12.94
C ASP A 48 -10.97 -15.98 12.78
N GLY A 49 -10.29 -15.59 13.87
CA GLY A 49 -9.48 -14.36 13.91
C GLY A 49 -8.39 -14.34 12.84
N LEU A 50 -7.90 -15.52 12.44
CA LEU A 50 -6.93 -15.65 11.35
C LEU A 50 -7.56 -15.37 9.98
N SER A 51 -8.80 -15.81 9.76
CA SER A 51 -9.55 -15.49 8.55
C SER A 51 -9.87 -14.00 8.45
N ALA A 52 -10.29 -13.37 9.55
CA ALA A 52 -10.56 -11.94 9.59
C ALA A 52 -9.30 -11.11 9.34
N ALA A 53 -8.19 -11.49 9.95
CA ALA A 53 -6.90 -10.85 9.70
C ALA A 53 -6.48 -10.97 8.24
N GLN A 54 -6.70 -12.13 7.60
CA GLN A 54 -6.41 -12.33 6.19
C GLN A 54 -7.27 -11.44 5.28
N THR A 55 -8.56 -11.29 5.58
CA THR A 55 -9.46 -10.42 4.81
C THR A 55 -9.16 -8.93 5.02
N LEU A 56 -8.64 -8.54 6.19
CA LEU A 56 -8.36 -7.14 6.52
C LEU A 56 -6.91 -6.72 6.22
N ALA A 57 -5.97 -7.66 6.07
CA ALA A 57 -4.58 -7.36 5.68
C ALA A 57 -4.42 -6.43 4.47
N PRO A 58 -5.24 -6.53 3.39
CA PRO A 58 -5.15 -5.64 2.23
C PRO A 58 -5.37 -4.17 2.55
N TRP A 59 -6.17 -3.87 3.58
CA TRP A 59 -6.44 -2.48 3.97
C TRP A 59 -5.18 -1.76 4.42
N TYR A 60 -4.27 -2.44 5.13
CA TYR A 60 -3.00 -1.82 5.52
C TYR A 60 -2.13 -1.46 4.33
N GLY A 61 -2.16 -2.27 3.27
CA GLY A 61 -1.45 -1.95 2.04
C GLY A 61 -1.99 -0.70 1.36
N PHE A 62 -3.32 -0.59 1.26
CA PHE A 62 -3.98 0.60 0.72
C PHE A 62 -3.69 1.84 1.59
N LEU A 63 -3.92 1.76 2.89
CA LEU A 63 -3.69 2.87 3.83
C LEU A 63 -2.23 3.32 3.86
N GLY A 64 -1.28 2.38 3.75
CA GLY A 64 0.15 2.69 3.67
C GLY A 64 0.53 3.47 2.42
N SER A 65 -0.09 3.16 1.28
CA SER A 65 0.08 3.91 0.03
C SER A 65 -0.53 5.31 0.11
N GLU A 66 -1.77 5.43 0.61
CA GLU A 66 -2.45 6.72 0.74
C GLU A 66 -1.74 7.65 1.74
N LEU A 67 -1.22 7.11 2.86
CA LEU A 67 -0.42 7.89 3.83
C LEU A 67 0.89 8.42 3.22
N ALA A 68 1.44 7.71 2.25
CA ALA A 68 2.68 8.08 1.58
C ALA A 68 2.47 8.93 0.31
N ILE A 69 1.23 9.25 -0.07
CA ILE A 69 0.90 9.91 -1.34
C ILE A 69 1.63 11.25 -1.53
N CYS A 70 1.86 12.00 -0.45
CA CYS A 70 2.59 13.27 -0.48
C CYS A 70 4.03 13.12 -0.97
N THR A 71 4.62 11.93 -0.82
CA THR A 71 6.01 11.68 -1.23
C THR A 71 6.18 11.59 -2.74
N LEU A 72 5.06 11.46 -3.47
CA LEU A 72 5.00 11.51 -4.92
C LEU A 72 4.90 12.95 -5.45
N MET A 73 4.60 13.94 -4.61
CA MET A 73 4.43 15.32 -5.04
C MET A 73 5.76 16.01 -5.33
N ALA A 74 5.78 16.91 -6.32
CA ALA A 74 6.96 17.67 -6.66
C ALA A 74 7.27 18.71 -5.59
N ASN A 75 6.23 19.33 -5.00
CA ASN A 75 6.37 20.35 -3.97
C ASN A 75 5.54 20.04 -2.69
N PRO A 76 6.06 19.18 -1.80
CA PRO A 76 5.31 18.62 -0.67
C PRO A 76 5.13 19.59 0.53
N ASN A 77 5.63 20.83 0.44
CA ASN A 77 5.62 21.79 1.56
C ASN A 77 4.23 22.42 1.79
N GLU A 78 3.32 22.30 0.84
CA GLU A 78 1.95 22.78 0.96
C GLU A 78 1.01 21.60 0.69
N MET A 79 0.58 20.94 1.77
CA MET A 79 -0.45 19.92 1.71
C MET A 79 -1.81 20.62 1.58
N ASP A 80 -2.08 21.18 0.41
CA ASP A 80 -3.35 21.82 0.11
C ASP A 80 -4.35 20.72 -0.31
N LEU A 81 -5.41 20.56 0.49
CA LEU A 81 -6.52 19.65 0.19
C LEU A 81 -7.35 20.12 -1.03
N SER A 82 -7.01 21.24 -1.65
CA SER A 82 -7.55 21.69 -2.93
C SER A 82 -6.51 21.64 -4.06
N ALA A 83 -5.29 21.16 -3.80
CA ALA A 83 -4.24 21.07 -4.79
C ALA A 83 -4.61 20.14 -5.95
N ALA A 84 -4.36 20.65 -7.17
CA ALA A 84 -4.47 19.89 -8.39
C ALA A 84 -3.54 18.67 -8.38
N VAL A 85 -3.89 17.69 -9.19
CA VAL A 85 -3.13 16.46 -9.39
C VAL A 85 -1.73 16.80 -9.92
N GLU A 86 -0.67 16.47 -9.17
CA GLU A 86 0.72 16.71 -9.57
C GLU A 86 1.40 15.47 -10.13
N ASN A 87 2.25 15.71 -11.13
CA ASN A 87 3.22 14.73 -11.63
C ASN A 87 4.35 14.52 -10.63
N ASP A 88 4.87 13.30 -10.56
CA ASP A 88 6.06 13.00 -9.78
C ASP A 88 7.29 13.75 -10.31
N GLY A 89 7.75 14.72 -9.52
CA GLY A 89 8.88 15.60 -9.86
C GLY A 89 10.23 14.89 -9.96
N THR A 90 10.33 13.61 -9.58
CA THR A 90 11.59 12.83 -9.64
C THR A 90 11.65 11.80 -10.77
N MET A 91 10.55 11.59 -11.48
CA MET A 91 10.41 10.54 -12.48
C MET A 91 11.18 10.86 -13.76
N GLU A 92 11.03 12.09 -14.27
CA GLU A 92 11.70 12.55 -15.49
C GLU A 92 13.22 12.61 -15.32
N THR A 93 13.69 13.15 -14.19
CA THR A 93 15.12 13.22 -13.87
C THR A 93 15.76 11.83 -13.70
N TRP A 94 15.04 10.89 -13.08
CA TRP A 94 15.49 9.50 -13.02
C TRP A 94 15.57 8.87 -14.41
N ARG A 95 14.57 9.12 -15.27
CA ARG A 95 14.56 8.58 -16.62
C ARG A 95 15.71 9.12 -17.48
N ALA A 96 15.96 10.42 -17.41
CA ALA A 96 17.07 11.07 -18.11
C ALA A 96 18.45 10.55 -17.65
N SER A 97 18.57 10.02 -16.42
CA SER A 97 19.81 9.43 -15.93
C SER A 97 20.19 8.09 -16.57
N GLY A 98 19.33 7.51 -17.42
CA GLY A 98 19.57 6.21 -18.08
C GLY A 98 19.46 5.00 -17.14
N ARG A 99 19.12 5.20 -15.87
CA ARG A 99 18.96 4.14 -14.88
C ARG A 99 17.70 3.30 -15.14
N PRO A 100 17.71 2.02 -14.74
CA PRO A 100 16.56 1.14 -14.92
C PRO A 100 15.35 1.65 -14.13
N MET A 101 14.19 1.66 -14.78
CA MET A 101 12.94 2.15 -14.18
C MET A 101 12.44 1.23 -13.06
N LEU A 102 12.76 -0.06 -13.11
CA LEU A 102 12.43 -1.00 -12.02
C LEU A 102 13.02 -0.55 -10.66
N GLN A 103 14.26 -0.02 -10.66
CA GLN A 103 14.87 0.52 -9.44
C GLN A 103 14.14 1.75 -8.89
N TYR A 104 13.52 2.53 -9.78
CA TYR A 104 12.68 3.65 -9.39
C TYR A 104 11.40 3.18 -8.71
N CYS A 105 10.67 2.29 -9.38
CA CYS A 105 9.42 1.70 -8.88
C CYS A 105 9.60 1.09 -7.49
N VAL A 106 10.68 0.31 -7.31
CA VAL A 106 11.04 -0.27 -6.01
C VAL A 106 11.35 0.84 -5.01
N ALA A 107 12.21 1.81 -5.35
CA ALA A 107 12.63 2.86 -4.42
C ALA A 107 11.46 3.70 -3.89
N LYS A 108 10.52 4.08 -4.76
CA LYS A 108 9.34 4.86 -4.37
C LYS A 108 8.37 4.05 -3.51
N SER A 109 8.24 2.76 -3.78
CA SER A 109 7.32 1.90 -3.01
C SER A 109 7.86 1.44 -1.66
N LEU A 110 9.18 1.54 -1.40
CA LEU A 110 9.79 1.05 -0.16
C LEU A 110 9.18 1.68 1.10
N LEU A 111 8.90 2.98 1.07
CA LEU A 111 8.32 3.67 2.22
C LEU A 111 6.85 3.27 2.46
N PRO A 112 5.96 3.32 1.44
CA PRO A 112 4.60 2.77 1.56
C PRO A 112 4.56 1.32 2.07
N MET A 113 5.43 0.45 1.55
CA MET A 113 5.54 -0.94 2.01
C MET A 113 5.89 -1.01 3.49
N LEU A 114 6.92 -0.27 3.92
CA LEU A 114 7.36 -0.28 5.32
C LEU A 114 6.26 0.25 6.25
N ILE A 115 5.54 1.29 5.85
CA ILE A 115 4.39 1.81 6.61
C ILE A 115 3.31 0.72 6.73
N ALA A 116 2.93 0.10 5.61
CA ALA A 116 1.91 -0.94 5.59
C ALA A 116 2.28 -2.14 6.48
N GLU A 117 3.54 -2.58 6.45
CA GLU A 117 4.05 -3.65 7.31
C GLU A 117 4.07 -3.27 8.79
N VAL A 118 4.55 -2.06 9.13
CA VAL A 118 4.53 -1.59 10.52
C VAL A 118 3.10 -1.51 11.05
N MET A 119 2.16 -1.04 10.22
CA MET A 119 0.75 -1.00 10.61
C MET A 119 0.17 -2.40 10.82
N SER A 120 0.51 -3.37 9.95
CA SER A 120 0.00 -4.75 10.01
C SER A 120 0.44 -5.51 11.28
N LEU A 121 1.59 -5.16 11.86
CA LEU A 121 2.07 -5.74 13.13
C LEU A 121 1.07 -5.62 14.28
N SER A 122 0.23 -4.58 14.27
CA SER A 122 -0.82 -4.40 15.29
C SER A 122 -1.86 -5.52 15.29
N ILE A 123 -2.19 -6.10 14.13
CA ILE A 123 -3.07 -7.28 14.04
C ILE A 123 -2.43 -8.47 14.73
N PHE A 124 -1.13 -8.72 14.51
CA PHE A 124 -0.46 -9.84 15.14
C PHE A 124 -0.41 -9.67 16.66
N GLY A 125 -0.18 -8.45 17.13
CA GLY A 125 -0.30 -8.10 18.56
C GLY A 125 -1.70 -8.40 19.12
N TYR A 126 -2.76 -8.01 18.41
CA TYR A 126 -4.14 -8.28 18.80
C TYR A 126 -4.47 -9.78 18.83
N LEU A 127 -4.09 -10.51 17.77
CA LEU A 127 -4.33 -11.95 17.68
C LEU A 127 -3.58 -12.74 18.75
N ALA A 128 -2.35 -12.33 19.08
CA ALA A 128 -1.57 -12.91 20.17
C ALA A 128 -2.20 -12.60 21.53
N TRP A 129 -2.64 -11.36 21.77
CA TRP A 129 -3.30 -10.95 23.01
C TRP A 129 -4.63 -11.67 23.23
N GLY A 130 -5.48 -11.76 22.20
CA GLY A 130 -6.80 -12.40 22.27
C GLY A 130 -6.76 -13.93 22.34
N GLY A 131 -5.57 -14.56 22.27
CA GLY A 131 -5.44 -16.02 22.23
C GLY A 131 -6.06 -16.67 20.98
N LEU A 132 -6.29 -15.89 19.92
CA LEU A 132 -7.05 -16.29 18.74
C LEU A 132 -6.20 -17.08 17.72
N VAL A 133 -4.89 -17.24 17.96
CA VAL A 133 -4.00 -18.01 17.08
C VAL A 133 -3.90 -19.45 17.56
N HIS A 134 -4.64 -20.35 16.92
CA HIS A 134 -4.39 -21.78 17.04
C HIS A 134 -3.25 -22.17 16.08
N TRP A 135 -2.04 -22.26 16.62
CA TRP A 135 -0.84 -22.63 15.87
C TRP A 135 -0.90 -24.12 15.47
N ASN A 136 -1.48 -24.40 14.31
CA ASN A 136 -1.40 -25.70 13.65
C ASN A 136 -0.63 -25.55 12.32
N ASN A 137 0.03 -26.61 11.84
CA ASN A 137 0.83 -26.58 10.59
C ASN A 137 0.04 -26.08 9.37
N ASN A 138 -1.29 -26.23 9.38
CA ASN A 138 -2.18 -25.72 8.33
C ASN A 138 -2.38 -24.18 8.35
N ALA A 139 -1.93 -23.48 9.40
CA ALA A 139 -2.04 -22.02 9.54
C ALA A 139 -0.87 -21.27 8.88
N ILE A 140 0.25 -21.93 8.60
CA ILE A 140 1.47 -21.31 8.04
C ILE A 140 1.18 -20.56 6.73
N PRO A 141 0.47 -21.13 5.73
CA PRO A 141 0.18 -20.42 4.48
C PRO A 141 -0.66 -19.16 4.69
N LYS A 142 -1.60 -19.19 5.65
CA LYS A 142 -2.45 -18.03 5.99
C LYS A 142 -1.62 -16.93 6.63
N ILE A 143 -0.71 -17.28 7.55
CA ILE A 143 0.18 -16.31 8.20
C ILE A 143 1.10 -15.64 7.17
N VAL A 144 1.72 -16.43 6.28
CA VAL A 144 2.57 -15.88 5.21
C VAL A 144 1.76 -14.96 4.29
N CYS A 145 0.52 -15.33 3.97
CA CYS A 145 -0.39 -14.49 3.20
C CYS A 145 -0.68 -13.16 3.91
N ILE A 146 -1.03 -13.19 5.21
CA ILE A 146 -1.28 -11.98 6.01
C ILE A 146 -0.05 -11.07 6.07
N VAL A 147 1.15 -11.64 6.23
CA VAL A 147 2.40 -10.85 6.31
C VAL A 147 2.76 -10.23 4.96
N LEU A 148 2.63 -10.95 3.85
CA LEU A 148 3.08 -10.42 2.54
C LEU A 148 2.05 -9.50 1.87
N THR A 149 0.77 -9.64 2.24
CA THR A 149 -0.33 -8.90 1.60
C THR A 149 -0.16 -7.37 1.70
N PRO A 150 0.11 -6.78 2.87
CA PRO A 150 0.27 -5.33 3.02
C PRO A 150 1.35 -4.77 2.09
N ALA A 151 2.57 -5.33 2.09
CA ALA A 151 3.64 -4.85 1.23
C ALA A 151 3.31 -4.95 -0.27
N VAL A 152 2.70 -6.05 -0.73
CA VAL A 152 2.41 -6.21 -2.17
C VAL A 152 1.24 -5.32 -2.61
N ILE A 153 0.21 -5.15 -1.79
CA ILE A 153 -0.88 -4.21 -2.08
C ILE A 153 -0.33 -2.77 -2.08
N ALA A 154 0.49 -2.38 -1.10
CA ALA A 154 1.13 -1.06 -1.07
C ALA A 154 2.00 -0.82 -2.31
N PHE A 155 2.78 -1.83 -2.72
CA PHE A 155 3.55 -1.79 -3.96
C PHE A 155 2.66 -1.50 -5.17
N ALA A 156 1.59 -2.28 -5.33
CA ALA A 156 0.75 -2.19 -6.50
C ALA A 156 -0.08 -0.90 -6.52
N GLY A 157 -0.55 -0.43 -5.36
CA GLY A 157 -1.16 0.88 -5.18
C GLY A 157 -0.22 2.00 -5.63
N GLU A 158 1.03 1.97 -5.16
CA GLU A 158 2.07 2.93 -5.55
C GLU A 158 2.34 2.89 -7.07
N GLN A 159 2.40 1.69 -7.66
CA GLN A 159 2.58 1.54 -9.10
C GLN A 159 1.42 2.13 -9.91
N ILE A 160 0.17 1.99 -9.41
CA ILE A 160 -1.02 2.61 -10.01
C ILE A 160 -0.94 4.13 -9.90
N LEU A 161 -0.59 4.67 -8.73
CA LEU A 161 -0.44 6.12 -8.51
C LEU A 161 0.66 6.71 -9.42
N LEU A 162 1.80 6.02 -9.53
CA LEU A 162 2.89 6.40 -10.44
C LEU A 162 2.48 6.34 -11.91
N ALA A 163 1.77 5.29 -12.34
CA ALA A 163 1.33 5.13 -13.74
C ALA A 163 0.21 6.11 -14.12
N SER A 164 -0.63 6.48 -13.16
CA SER A 164 -1.74 7.40 -13.33
C SER A 164 -1.34 8.87 -13.19
N HIS A 165 -0.09 9.14 -12.78
CA HIS A 165 0.44 10.49 -12.68
C HIS A 165 -0.35 11.38 -11.72
N ALA A 166 -0.90 10.77 -10.67
CA ALA A 166 -1.81 11.46 -9.79
C ALA A 166 -1.47 11.31 -8.32
N ALA A 167 -0.54 12.15 -7.88
CA ALA A 167 -0.45 12.51 -6.48
C ALA A 167 -1.39 13.70 -6.24
N SER A 168 -2.51 13.48 -5.54
CA SER A 168 -3.34 14.56 -5.00
C SER A 168 -3.74 14.16 -3.58
N VAL A 169 -3.48 15.04 -2.62
CA VAL A 169 -3.91 14.85 -1.23
C VAL A 169 -5.38 15.23 -1.06
N GLY A 170 -5.90 16.06 -1.95
CA GLY A 170 -7.01 16.93 -1.62
C GLY A 170 -8.39 16.53 -2.08
N SER A 171 -8.48 15.84 -3.22
CA SER A 171 -9.73 15.21 -3.61
C SER A 171 -9.55 13.71 -3.45
N PHE A 172 -10.59 13.04 -2.95
CA PHE A 172 -10.87 11.65 -3.33
C PHE A 172 -10.96 11.62 -4.85
N SER A 173 -9.80 11.62 -5.50
CA SER A 173 -9.70 11.60 -6.93
C SER A 173 -10.19 10.22 -7.35
N VAL A 174 -10.77 10.13 -8.54
CA VAL A 174 -11.12 8.84 -9.16
C VAL A 174 -9.93 7.88 -9.10
N ILE A 175 -8.70 8.41 -9.05
CA ILE A 175 -7.47 7.63 -9.04
C ILE A 175 -7.16 7.03 -7.66
N SER A 176 -7.48 7.71 -6.55
CA SER A 176 -7.43 7.11 -5.19
C SER A 176 -8.53 6.03 -5.04
N LEU A 177 -9.67 6.17 -5.71
CA LEU A 177 -10.66 5.09 -5.81
C LEU A 177 -10.13 3.90 -6.65
N VAL A 178 -9.36 4.17 -7.70
CA VAL A 178 -8.74 3.13 -8.53
C VAL A 178 -7.59 2.44 -7.79
N SER A 179 -6.82 3.15 -6.96
CA SER A 179 -5.76 2.55 -6.12
C SER A 179 -6.32 1.61 -5.05
N SER A 180 -7.61 1.69 -4.71
CA SER A 180 -8.28 0.73 -3.81
C SER A 180 -8.76 -0.55 -4.51
N VAL A 181 -8.77 -0.61 -5.84
CA VAL A 181 -9.21 -1.80 -6.61
C VAL A 181 -8.38 -3.05 -6.27
N PRO A 182 -7.03 -3.01 -6.20
CA PRO A 182 -6.21 -4.15 -5.79
C PRO A 182 -6.63 -4.75 -4.44
N MET A 183 -6.92 -3.87 -3.47
CA MET A 183 -7.38 -4.25 -2.14
C MET A 183 -8.71 -5.01 -2.24
N LEU A 184 -9.71 -4.43 -2.92
CA LEU A 184 -11.05 -5.03 -3.06
C LEU A 184 -11.00 -6.37 -3.81
N VAL A 185 -10.27 -6.42 -4.92
CA VAL A 185 -10.12 -7.65 -5.72
C VAL A 185 -9.46 -8.74 -4.88
N PHE A 186 -8.39 -8.42 -4.15
CA PHE A 186 -7.73 -9.40 -3.30
C PHE A 186 -8.64 -9.88 -2.17
N MET A 187 -9.40 -8.99 -1.52
CA MET A 187 -10.40 -9.39 -0.52
C MET A 187 -11.39 -10.40 -1.10
N ILE A 188 -11.98 -10.11 -2.26
CA ILE A 188 -12.92 -11.01 -2.94
C ILE A 188 -12.23 -12.35 -3.26
N VAL A 189 -11.03 -12.33 -3.83
CA VAL A 189 -10.28 -13.56 -4.17
C VAL A 189 -9.97 -14.38 -2.93
N THR A 190 -9.57 -13.77 -1.81
CA THR A 190 -9.32 -14.49 -0.54
C THR A 190 -10.58 -15.12 0.05
N LEU A 191 -11.76 -14.55 -0.21
CA LEU A 191 -13.03 -15.12 0.22
C LEU A 191 -13.48 -16.29 -0.68
N MET A 192 -13.04 -16.34 -1.93
CA MET A 192 -13.46 -17.35 -2.91
C MET A 192 -12.44 -18.47 -3.15
N THR A 193 -11.19 -18.31 -2.71
CA THR A 193 -10.08 -19.23 -3.03
C THR A 193 -9.22 -19.54 -1.80
N SER A 194 -8.29 -20.50 -1.92
CA SER A 194 -7.35 -20.80 -0.83
C SER A 194 -6.27 -19.72 -0.69
N ALA A 195 -5.72 -19.57 0.52
CA ALA A 195 -4.68 -18.59 0.82
C ALA A 195 -3.46 -18.67 -0.12
N THR A 196 -3.11 -19.88 -0.57
CA THR A 196 -2.00 -20.12 -1.51
C THR A 196 -2.27 -19.52 -2.89
N TRP A 197 -3.48 -19.72 -3.42
CA TRP A 197 -3.86 -19.16 -4.72
C TRP A 197 -3.98 -17.64 -4.64
N ALA A 198 -4.55 -17.12 -3.57
CA ALA A 198 -4.60 -15.67 -3.34
C ALA A 198 -3.19 -15.05 -3.33
N LEU A 199 -2.23 -15.69 -2.65
CA LEU A 199 -0.84 -15.22 -2.61
C LEU A 199 -0.17 -15.24 -3.98
N ILE A 200 -0.37 -16.29 -4.77
CA ILE A 200 0.15 -16.37 -6.16
C ILE A 200 -0.44 -15.24 -7.01
N MET A 201 -1.76 -15.03 -6.94
CA MET A 201 -2.44 -13.97 -7.69
C MET A 201 -1.95 -12.57 -7.28
N LEU A 202 -1.68 -12.36 -6.00
CA LEU A 202 -1.14 -11.12 -5.45
C LEU A 202 0.27 -10.83 -5.98
N VAL A 203 1.17 -11.82 -5.96
CA VAL A 203 2.52 -11.65 -6.51
C VAL A 203 2.47 -11.38 -8.01
N ALA A 204 1.65 -12.13 -8.75
CA ALA A 204 1.44 -11.91 -10.18
C ALA A 204 0.91 -10.50 -10.47
N PHE A 205 -0.04 -10.02 -9.66
CA PHE A 205 -0.57 -8.66 -9.76
C PHE A 205 0.49 -7.59 -9.52
N GLY A 206 1.32 -7.74 -8.49
CA GLY A 206 2.43 -6.81 -8.23
C GLY A 206 3.41 -6.73 -9.41
N ILE A 207 3.77 -7.87 -10.00
CA ILE A 207 4.65 -7.90 -11.20
C ILE A 207 3.98 -7.20 -12.39
N LEU A 208 2.70 -7.48 -12.64
CA LEU A 208 1.93 -6.83 -13.70
C LEU A 208 1.86 -5.31 -13.51
N ALA A 209 1.56 -4.85 -12.29
CA ALA A 209 1.53 -3.42 -11.96
C ALA A 209 2.87 -2.74 -12.27
N ALA A 210 3.99 -3.32 -11.82
CA ALA A 210 5.31 -2.81 -12.12
C ALA A 210 5.61 -2.75 -13.62
N SER A 211 5.25 -3.81 -14.36
CA SER A 211 5.45 -3.85 -15.81
C SER A 211 4.66 -2.75 -16.54
N LEU A 212 3.41 -2.49 -16.13
CA LEU A 212 2.56 -1.45 -16.70
C LEU A 212 3.09 -0.06 -16.39
N THR A 213 3.59 0.17 -15.17
CA THR A 213 4.23 1.43 -14.79
C THR A 213 5.49 1.67 -15.62
N ILE A 214 6.32 0.66 -15.82
CA ILE A 214 7.50 0.77 -16.70
C ILE A 214 7.08 1.12 -18.13
N VAL A 215 6.14 0.38 -18.72
CA VAL A 215 5.68 0.62 -20.11
C VAL A 215 5.07 2.01 -20.27
N SER A 216 4.22 2.44 -19.33
CA SER A 216 3.62 3.77 -19.36
C SER A 216 4.67 4.88 -19.26
N THR A 217 5.65 4.74 -18.38
CA THR A 217 6.78 5.66 -18.23
C THR A 217 7.59 5.76 -19.53
N HIS A 218 7.91 4.63 -20.15
CA HIS A 218 8.67 4.58 -21.39
C HIS A 218 7.98 5.29 -22.55
N ARG A 219 6.64 5.22 -22.62
CA ARG A 219 5.85 5.92 -23.65
C ARG A 219 5.83 7.43 -23.44
N ARG A 220 5.80 7.89 -22.19
CA ARG A 220 5.61 9.31 -21.84
C ARG A 220 6.93 10.09 -21.71
N TYR A 221 7.97 9.46 -21.16
CA TYR A 221 9.30 10.04 -20.99
C TYR A 221 10.31 9.26 -21.86
N PRO A 222 10.45 9.61 -23.15
CA PRO A 222 11.49 9.03 -23.99
C PRO A 222 12.88 9.35 -23.42
N MET A 223 13.86 8.46 -23.61
CA MET A 223 15.24 8.66 -23.12
C MET A 223 15.98 9.81 -23.82
N THR A 224 15.37 10.40 -24.84
CA THR A 224 15.85 11.57 -25.55
C THR A 224 15.00 12.77 -25.16
N LEU A 225 15.64 13.86 -24.70
CA LEU A 225 14.99 15.17 -24.61
C LEU A 225 14.33 15.45 -25.96
N ARG A 226 13.00 15.62 -25.99
CA ARG A 226 12.36 16.12 -27.20
C ARG A 226 12.88 17.54 -27.42
N PRO A 227 13.26 17.92 -28.65
CA PRO A 227 13.55 19.31 -28.94
C PRO A 227 12.31 20.13 -28.58
N ILE A 228 12.52 21.18 -27.80
CA ILE A 228 11.51 22.21 -27.56
C ILE A 228 11.26 22.84 -28.93
N LEU A 229 10.09 22.58 -29.52
CA LEU A 229 9.57 23.27 -30.69
C LEU A 229 8.66 24.40 -30.22
#